data_AF-A0A1H0JVK1-F1
#
_entry.id   AF-A0A1H0JVK1-F1
#
_cell.length_a   1.000
_cell.length_b   1.000
_cell.length_c   1.000
_cell.angle_alpha   90.00
_cell.angle_beta   90.00
_cell.angle_gamma   90.00
#
_symmetry.space_group_name_H-M   'P 1'
#
loop_
_entity.id
_entity.type
_entity.pdbx_description
1 polymer ?
#
loop_
_entity_poly.entity_id
_entity_poly.type
_entity_poly.pdbx_seq_one_letter_code
_entity_poly.pdbx_strand_id
1 'polypeptide(L)'
;MTGHPGEPSARVPAGGPSFEAVGFEVDAPLFVISVAAQLAGMHAQTLRSYDREGLVSPGRTTGGGRRYSRRDIELLREVQRLSQEDGVNRAGIRRIIELEAQVDALRAKVTELSDEIRSLRTDLSQSRSDAANAAANAVAGLRRDVVPWQSTTTAMVTWRPQRRRAQY
;
A
#
# COMPACT_ATOMS: atom_id res chain seq x y z
N MET A 1 -3.54 74.81 5.41
CA MET A 1 -4.12 73.98 6.50
C MET A 1 -5.16 73.08 5.83
N THR A 2 -4.73 71.93 5.32
CA THR A 2 -4.81 70.59 5.94
C THR A 2 -6.20 69.96 5.81
N GLY A 3 -6.29 68.93 4.98
CA GLY A 3 -7.45 68.04 4.88
C GLY A 3 -7.26 66.99 3.78
N HIS A 4 -6.61 65.88 4.13
CA HIS A 4 -6.51 64.66 3.31
C HIS A 4 -7.89 64.12 2.90
N PRO A 5 -8.12 63.74 1.63
CA PRO A 5 -9.13 62.74 1.31
C PRO A 5 -8.59 61.35 1.68
N GLY A 6 -9.34 60.64 2.54
CA GLY A 6 -9.05 59.26 2.91
C GLY A 6 -9.21 58.34 1.69
N GLU A 7 -8.10 57.80 1.21
CA GLU A 7 -8.10 56.66 0.31
C GLU A 7 -8.63 55.41 1.04
N PRO A 8 -9.57 54.66 0.45
CA PRO A 8 -9.95 53.36 0.98
C PRO A 8 -8.79 52.38 0.81
N SER A 9 -8.34 51.84 1.94
CA SER A 9 -7.39 50.73 2.06
C SER A 9 -7.89 49.50 1.27
N ALA A 10 -7.54 49.44 -0.02
CA ALA A 10 -7.61 48.23 -0.81
C ALA A 10 -6.57 47.24 -0.28
N ARG A 11 -7.04 46.29 0.53
CA ARG A 11 -6.27 45.10 0.92
C ARG A 11 -5.85 44.38 -0.35
N VAL A 12 -4.58 44.49 -0.70
CA VAL A 12 -3.93 43.64 -1.70
C VAL A 12 -4.15 42.18 -1.28
N PRO A 13 -4.82 41.32 -2.08
CA PRO A 13 -4.74 39.90 -1.85
C PRO A 13 -3.30 39.46 -2.19
N ALA A 14 -2.50 39.24 -1.16
CA ALA A 14 -1.26 38.48 -1.24
C ALA A 14 -1.64 37.03 -1.57
N GLY A 15 -1.73 36.75 -2.87
CA GLY A 15 -2.05 35.44 -3.42
C GLY A 15 -1.59 35.38 -4.86
N GLY A 16 -0.34 35.80 -5.12
CA GLY A 16 0.36 35.35 -6.31
C GLY A 16 0.36 33.81 -6.29
N PRO A 17 0.19 33.13 -7.44
CA PRO A 17 0.14 31.69 -7.45
C PRO A 17 1.39 31.16 -6.77
N SER A 18 1.20 30.53 -5.61
CA SER A 18 2.19 29.68 -4.99
C SER A 18 2.62 28.71 -6.07
N PHE A 19 3.82 28.87 -6.61
CA PHE A 19 4.50 27.85 -7.40
C PHE A 19 4.94 26.77 -6.41
N GLU A 20 3.96 26.19 -5.71
CA GLU A 20 4.07 24.92 -5.03
C GLU A 20 4.61 23.98 -6.10
N ALA A 21 5.81 23.45 -5.86
CA ALA A 21 6.61 22.75 -6.84
C ALA A 21 5.72 21.81 -7.65
N VAL A 22 5.36 22.26 -8.86
CA VAL A 22 4.83 21.42 -9.91
C VAL A 22 5.99 20.49 -10.17
N GLY A 23 6.01 19.35 -9.48
CA GLY A 23 6.75 18.21 -9.94
C GLY A 23 6.26 18.04 -11.36
N PHE A 24 7.06 18.48 -12.33
CA PHE A 24 6.79 18.24 -13.74
C PHE A 24 6.48 16.75 -13.79
N GLU A 25 5.20 16.41 -13.98
CA GLU A 25 4.71 15.05 -13.91
C GLU A 25 5.69 14.23 -14.73
N VAL A 26 6.46 13.36 -14.05
CA VAL A 26 7.60 12.69 -14.69
C VAL A 26 7.11 11.83 -15.86
N ASP A 27 5.83 11.46 -15.80
CA ASP A 27 5.07 10.70 -16.79
C ASP A 27 4.27 11.59 -17.77
N ALA A 28 4.22 12.92 -17.62
CA ALA A 28 3.49 13.79 -18.55
C ALA A 28 4.19 13.77 -19.92
N PRO A 29 3.48 13.38 -20.99
CA PRO A 29 4.05 13.29 -22.32
C PRO A 29 4.15 14.69 -22.92
N LEU A 30 5.27 15.38 -22.67
CA LEU A 30 5.51 16.78 -23.06
C LEU A 30 6.50 16.93 -24.22
N PHE A 31 7.38 15.95 -24.44
CA PHE A 31 8.51 16.08 -25.37
C PHE A 31 8.21 15.49 -26.74
N VAL A 32 8.38 16.26 -27.81
CA VAL A 32 8.30 15.72 -29.19
C VAL A 32 9.52 14.85 -29.52
N ILE A 33 9.41 14.00 -30.55
CA ILE A 33 10.46 13.04 -30.91
C ILE A 33 11.84 13.66 -31.14
N SER A 34 11.93 14.85 -31.72
CA SER A 34 13.21 15.54 -31.95
C SER A 34 13.88 15.93 -30.64
N VAL A 35 13.11 16.50 -29.71
CA VAL A 35 13.59 16.90 -28.38
C VAL A 35 13.94 15.67 -27.55
N ALA A 36 13.11 14.63 -27.58
CA ALA A 36 13.37 13.38 -26.89
C ALA A 36 14.65 12.70 -27.40
N ALA A 37 14.88 12.68 -28.72
CA ALA A 37 16.10 12.13 -29.32
C ALA A 37 17.36 12.89 -28.88
N GLN A 38 17.30 14.22 -28.87
CA GLN A 38 18.40 15.06 -28.40
C GLN A 38 18.69 14.84 -26.92
N LEU A 39 17.64 14.79 -26.08
CA LEU A 39 17.78 14.56 -24.65
C LEU A 39 18.30 13.15 -24.35
N ALA A 40 17.86 12.15 -25.10
CA ALA A 40 18.31 10.78 -24.94
C ALA A 40 19.67 10.49 -25.62
N GLY A 41 20.30 11.47 -26.28
CA GLY A 41 21.62 11.28 -26.91
C GLY A 41 21.61 10.34 -28.11
N MET A 42 20.48 10.24 -28.83
CA MET A 42 20.30 9.31 -29.93
C MET A 42 19.72 9.98 -31.19
N HIS A 43 19.87 9.31 -32.34
CA HIS A 43 19.27 9.80 -33.59
C HIS A 43 17.76 9.55 -33.60
N ALA A 44 16.98 10.49 -34.15
CA ALA A 44 15.52 10.39 -34.21
C ALA A 44 15.03 9.12 -34.94
N GLN A 45 15.79 8.61 -35.92
CA GLN A 45 15.46 7.36 -36.61
C GLN A 45 15.60 6.13 -35.69
N THR A 46 16.61 6.10 -34.81
CA THR A 46 16.81 5.02 -33.83
C THR A 46 15.66 5.00 -32.83
N LEU A 47 15.27 6.19 -32.35
CA LEU A 47 14.13 6.35 -31.45
C LEU A 47 12.82 5.85 -32.08
N ARG A 48 12.58 6.14 -33.38
CA ARG A 48 11.43 5.58 -34.13
C ARG A 48 11.49 4.05 -34.24
N SER A 49 12.69 3.46 -34.34
CA SER A 49 12.82 1.99 -34.36
C SER A 49 12.39 1.42 -33.02
N TYR A 50 12.92 1.94 -31.91
CA TYR A 50 12.61 1.47 -30.57
C TYR A 50 11.12 1.62 -30.23
N ASP A 51 10.52 2.71 -30.64
CA ASP A 51 9.09 2.97 -30.48
C ASP A 51 8.22 2.00 -31.32
N ARG A 52 8.56 1.75 -32.59
CA ARG A 52 7.86 0.73 -33.39
C ARG A 52 8.00 -0.68 -32.82
N GLU A 53 9.14 -0.95 -32.20
CA GLU A 53 9.41 -2.18 -31.51
C GLU A 53 8.69 -2.23 -30.14
N GLY A 54 8.12 -1.13 -29.65
CA GLY A 54 7.39 -1.10 -28.38
C GLY A 54 8.30 -1.12 -27.15
N LEU A 55 9.57 -0.74 -27.30
CA LEU A 55 10.48 -0.52 -26.15
C LEU A 55 10.05 0.68 -25.31
N VAL A 56 9.34 1.64 -25.91
CA VAL A 56 8.80 2.83 -25.26
C VAL A 56 7.40 3.06 -25.80
N SER A 57 6.45 3.41 -24.93
CA SER A 57 5.07 3.73 -25.30
C SER A 57 4.81 5.23 -25.17
N PRO A 58 5.14 6.06 -26.18
CA PRO A 58 4.88 7.48 -26.10
C PRO A 58 3.39 7.78 -26.04
N GLY A 59 3.01 8.76 -25.22
CA GLY A 59 1.67 9.33 -25.26
C GLY A 59 1.36 9.88 -26.65
N ARG A 60 0.15 9.61 -27.14
CA ARG A 60 -0.31 10.16 -28.43
C ARG A 60 -1.11 11.44 -28.21
N THR A 61 -0.86 12.44 -29.03
CA THR A 61 -1.69 13.65 -29.08
C THR A 61 -2.93 13.41 -29.95
N THR A 62 -3.96 14.24 -29.77
CA THR A 62 -5.15 14.28 -30.64
C THR A 62 -4.82 14.51 -32.11
N GLY A 63 -3.66 15.09 -32.43
CA GLY A 63 -3.14 15.27 -33.79
C GLY A 63 -2.24 14.14 -34.30
N GLY A 64 -2.15 13.01 -33.58
CA GLY A 64 -1.34 11.86 -33.98
C GLY A 64 0.18 12.00 -33.75
N GLY A 65 0.60 13.11 -33.10
CA GLY A 65 1.99 13.32 -32.71
C GLY A 65 2.37 12.42 -31.53
N ARG A 66 3.60 11.91 -31.52
CA ARG A 66 4.17 11.17 -30.39
C ARG A 66 4.77 12.15 -29.40
N ARG A 67 4.39 12.05 -28.13
CA ARG A 67 4.98 12.79 -27.02
C ARG A 67 5.56 11.83 -26.00
N TYR A 68 6.81 12.08 -25.65
CA TYR A 68 7.59 11.34 -24.68
C TYR A 68 7.52 12.09 -23.36
N SER A 69 7.45 11.34 -22.28
CA SER A 69 7.59 11.84 -20.92
C SER A 69 9.06 11.96 -20.53
N ARG A 70 9.35 12.50 -19.35
CA ARG A 70 10.71 12.51 -18.83
C ARG A 70 11.18 11.10 -18.50
N ARG A 71 10.30 10.26 -17.96
CA ARG A 71 10.57 8.84 -17.70
C ARG A 71 10.96 8.08 -18.96
N ASP A 72 10.28 8.33 -20.07
CA ASP A 72 10.60 7.71 -21.35
C ASP A 72 12.02 8.05 -21.79
N ILE A 73 12.46 9.30 -21.59
CA ILE A 73 13.82 9.75 -21.95
C ILE A 73 14.87 9.06 -21.08
N GLU A 74 14.61 8.91 -19.78
CA GLU A 74 15.51 8.20 -18.86
C GLU A 74 15.63 6.72 -19.24
N LEU A 75 14.50 6.07 -19.54
CA LEU A 75 14.49 4.69 -20.06
C LEU A 75 15.28 4.55 -21.35
N LEU A 76 15.13 5.49 -22.29
CA LEU A 76 15.86 5.48 -23.56
C LEU A 76 17.38 5.61 -23.40
N ARG A 77 17.83 6.42 -22.42
CA ARG A 77 19.25 6.52 -22.09
C ARG A 77 19.79 5.22 -21.53
N GLU A 78 19.01 4.58 -20.66
CA GLU A 78 19.39 3.31 -20.07
C GLU A 78 19.44 2.18 -21.12
N VAL A 79 18.45 2.12 -22.01
CA VAL A 79 18.45 1.23 -23.18
C VAL A 79 19.70 1.46 -24.04
N GLN A 80 20.07 2.70 -24.30
CA GLN A 80 21.27 3.02 -25.07
C GLN A 80 22.54 2.54 -24.36
N ARG A 81 22.64 2.76 -23.05
CA ARG A 81 23.76 2.32 -22.21
C ARG A 81 23.92 0.80 -22.23
N LEU A 82 22.85 0.05 -21.93
CA LEU A 82 22.84 -1.42 -21.98
C LEU A 82 23.17 -1.97 -23.38
N SER A 83 22.73 -1.27 -24.44
CA SER A 83 23.05 -1.68 -25.81
C SER A 83 24.51 -1.44 -26.18
N GLN A 84 25.14 -0.37 -25.69
CA GLN A 84 26.51 0.02 -26.05
C GLN A 84 27.56 -0.64 -25.14
N GLU A 85 27.32 -0.70 -23.84
CA GLU A 85 28.25 -1.24 -22.83
C GLU A 85 28.17 -2.77 -22.76
N ASP A 86 26.95 -3.33 -22.70
CA ASP A 86 26.74 -4.77 -22.46
C ASP A 86 26.43 -5.57 -23.74
N GLY A 87 26.35 -4.89 -24.89
CA GLY A 87 26.06 -5.51 -26.19
C GLY A 87 24.66 -6.16 -26.27
N VAL A 88 23.73 -5.75 -25.41
CA VAL A 88 22.40 -6.37 -25.33
C VAL A 88 21.55 -5.97 -26.54
N ASN A 89 20.98 -6.97 -27.22
CA ASN A 89 20.01 -6.76 -28.29
C ASN A 89 18.73 -6.09 -27.74
N ARG A 90 18.09 -5.23 -28.55
CA ARG A 90 16.72 -4.70 -28.38
C ARG A 90 15.71 -5.70 -27.81
N ALA A 91 15.72 -6.95 -28.30
CA ALA A 91 14.84 -8.01 -27.77
C ALA A 91 15.16 -8.38 -26.32
N GLY A 92 16.45 -8.40 -25.96
CA GLY A 92 16.92 -8.60 -24.59
C GLY A 92 16.54 -7.42 -23.69
N ILE A 93 16.69 -6.18 -24.17
CA ILE A 93 16.32 -4.98 -23.41
C ILE A 93 14.82 -4.96 -23.12
N ARG A 94 13.97 -5.28 -24.12
CA ARG A 94 12.53 -5.42 -23.88
C ARG A 94 12.24 -6.47 -22.82
N ARG A 95 12.92 -7.62 -22.90
CA ARG A 95 12.73 -8.69 -21.93
C ARG A 95 13.14 -8.27 -20.52
N ILE A 96 14.21 -7.50 -20.38
CA ILE A 96 14.65 -6.94 -19.09
C ILE A 96 13.57 -6.03 -18.52
N ILE A 97 13.06 -5.07 -19.31
CA ILE A 97 12.00 -4.13 -18.87
C ILE A 97 10.73 -4.89 -18.47
N GLU A 98 10.30 -5.88 -19.26
CA GLU A 98 9.16 -6.72 -18.92
C GLU A 98 9.36 -7.49 -17.61
N LEU A 99 10.58 -7.99 -17.37
CA LEU A 99 10.94 -8.70 -16.16
C LEU A 99 10.99 -7.77 -14.95
N GLU A 100 11.52 -6.56 -15.10
CA GLU A 100 11.51 -5.54 -14.05
C GLU A 100 10.08 -5.17 -13.66
N ALA A 101 9.20 -4.94 -14.63
CA ALA A 101 7.79 -4.67 -14.37
C ALA A 101 7.10 -5.84 -13.64
N GLN A 102 7.43 -7.08 -14.01
CA GLN A 102 6.94 -8.27 -13.29
C GLN A 102 7.49 -8.33 -11.87
N VAL A 103 8.77 -8.07 -11.67
CA VAL A 103 9.40 -8.05 -10.33
C VAL A 103 8.74 -7.01 -9.45
N ASP A 104 8.47 -5.81 -9.96
CA ASP A 104 7.78 -4.77 -9.21
C ASP A 104 6.35 -5.16 -8.86
N ALA A 105 5.61 -5.75 -9.80
CA ALA A 105 4.27 -6.27 -9.53
C ALA A 105 4.28 -7.40 -8.47
N LEU A 106 5.25 -8.31 -8.55
CA LEU A 106 5.42 -9.38 -7.58
C LEU A 106 5.77 -8.82 -6.20
N ARG A 107 6.67 -7.84 -6.13
CA ARG A 107 7.03 -7.15 -4.87
C ARG A 107 5.82 -6.48 -4.25
N ALA A 108 5.03 -5.75 -5.04
CA ALA A 108 3.78 -5.16 -4.57
C ALA A 108 2.82 -6.22 -4.01
N LYS A 109 2.69 -7.36 -4.69
CA LYS A 109 1.84 -8.47 -4.22
C LYS A 109 2.36 -9.12 -2.94
N VAL A 110 3.67 -9.28 -2.80
CA VAL A 110 4.29 -9.78 -1.56
C VAL A 110 4.01 -8.85 -0.39
N THR A 111 4.11 -7.54 -0.59
CA THR A 111 3.78 -6.55 0.44
C THR A 111 2.32 -6.64 0.84
N GLU A 112 1.40 -6.63 -0.13
CA GLU A 112 -0.05 -6.75 0.10
C GLU A 112 -0.39 -8.01 0.92
N LEU A 113 0.10 -9.18 0.50
CA LEU A 113 -0.16 -10.44 1.20
C LEU A 113 0.49 -10.49 2.58
N SER A 114 1.67 -9.88 2.74
CA SER A 114 2.35 -9.80 4.04
C SER A 114 1.57 -8.94 5.03
N ASP A 115 0.96 -7.86 4.54
CA ASP A 115 0.12 -6.98 5.36
C ASP A 115 -1.20 -7.67 5.74
N GLU A 116 -1.82 -8.42 4.83
CA GLU A 116 -3.00 -9.25 5.11
C GLU A 116 -2.72 -10.34 6.15
N ILE A 117 -1.60 -11.05 6.01
CA ILE A 117 -1.17 -12.04 7.03
C ILE A 117 -0.93 -11.36 8.38
N ARG A 118 -0.39 -10.14 8.39
CA ARG A 118 -0.17 -9.39 9.62
C ARG A 118 -1.49 -9.04 10.30
N SER A 119 -2.49 -8.54 9.56
CA SER A 119 -3.80 -8.18 10.12
C SER A 119 -4.54 -9.41 10.65
N LEU A 120 -4.55 -10.52 9.90
CA LEU A 120 -5.19 -11.75 10.37
C LEU A 120 -4.54 -12.29 11.65
N ARG A 121 -3.22 -12.18 11.77
CA ARG A 121 -2.50 -12.58 12.99
C ARG A 121 -2.84 -11.66 14.17
N THR A 122 -2.97 -10.35 13.95
CA THR A 122 -3.36 -9.43 15.02
C THR A 122 -4.78 -9.72 15.49
N ASP A 123 -5.72 -9.94 14.58
CA ASP A 123 -7.13 -10.20 14.89
C ASP A 123 -7.30 -11.52 15.66
N LEU A 124 -6.57 -12.56 15.26
CA LEU A 124 -6.57 -13.84 15.97
C LEU A 124 -5.97 -13.70 17.37
N SER A 125 -4.87 -12.95 17.51
CA SER A 125 -4.25 -12.71 18.81
C SER A 125 -5.15 -11.92 19.77
N GLN A 126 -5.90 -10.95 19.22
CA GLN A 126 -6.86 -10.15 19.96
C GLN A 126 -8.05 -11.00 20.38
N SER A 127 -8.66 -11.73 19.44
CA SER A 127 -9.78 -12.65 19.72
C SER A 127 -9.43 -13.68 20.79
N ARG A 128 -8.20 -14.22 20.75
CA ARG A 128 -7.70 -15.16 21.75
C ARG A 128 -7.52 -14.50 23.12
N SER A 129 -7.02 -13.27 23.16
CA SER A 129 -6.86 -12.51 24.40
C SER A 129 -8.21 -12.16 25.02
N ASP A 130 -9.19 -11.76 24.20
CA ASP A 130 -10.54 -11.45 24.64
C ASP A 130 -11.24 -12.70 25.22
N ALA A 131 -11.10 -13.85 24.54
CA ALA A 131 -11.60 -15.12 25.05
C ALA A 131 -10.93 -15.53 26.37
N ALA A 132 -9.61 -15.33 26.50
CA ALA A 132 -8.87 -15.60 27.73
C ALA A 132 -9.33 -14.69 28.89
N ASN A 133 -9.52 -13.39 28.62
CA ASN A 133 -10.02 -12.42 29.60
C ASN A 133 -11.45 -12.75 30.03
N ALA A 134 -12.33 -13.10 29.09
CA ALA A 134 -13.70 -13.51 29.38
C ALA A 134 -13.74 -14.77 30.27
N ALA A 135 -12.92 -15.78 29.95
CA ALA A 135 -12.80 -17.00 30.76
C ALA A 135 -12.26 -16.69 32.16
N ALA A 136 -11.23 -15.86 32.28
CA ALA A 136 -10.68 -15.44 33.57
C ALA A 136 -11.73 -14.71 34.43
N ASN A 137 -12.50 -13.80 33.82
CA ASN A 137 -13.58 -13.09 34.50
C ASN A 137 -14.71 -14.04 34.95
N ALA A 138 -15.10 -15.01 34.12
CA ALA A 138 -16.11 -16.00 34.48
C ALA A 138 -15.67 -16.87 35.67
N VAL A 139 -14.41 -17.33 35.68
CA VAL A 139 -13.85 -18.09 36.81
C VAL A 139 -13.77 -17.26 38.08
N ALA A 140 -13.38 -15.99 37.98
CA ALA A 140 -13.35 -15.07 39.11
C ALA A 140 -14.75 -14.83 39.69
N GLY A 141 -15.76 -14.66 38.82
CA GLY A 141 -17.17 -14.58 39.21
C GLY A 141 -17.64 -15.82 39.95
N LEU A 142 -17.37 -17.01 39.39
CA LEU A 142 -17.77 -18.27 40.01
C LEU A 142 -17.15 -18.46 41.40
N ARG A 143 -15.87 -18.10 41.59
CA ARG A 143 -15.21 -18.15 42.91
C ARG A 143 -15.85 -17.23 43.94
N ARG A 144 -16.41 -16.08 43.53
CA ARG A 144 -17.10 -15.15 44.42
C ARG A 144 -18.38 -15.75 45.01
N ASP A 145 -19.05 -16.60 44.24
CA ASP A 145 -20.32 -17.21 44.62
C ASP A 145 -20.16 -18.52 45.41
N VAL A 146 -18.93 -19.00 45.60
CA VAL A 146 -18.64 -20.16 46.46
C VAL A 146 -18.61 -19.73 47.92
N VAL A 147 -19.67 -20.07 48.65
CA VAL A 147 -19.71 -19.94 50.13
C VAL A 147 -18.86 -21.07 50.73
N PRO A 148 -17.83 -20.76 51.55
CA PRO A 148 -17.05 -21.79 52.22
C PRO A 148 -17.95 -22.57 53.18
N TRP A 149 -18.13 -23.86 52.94
CA TRP A 149 -18.83 -24.73 53.88
C TRP A 149 -17.95 -24.90 55.12
N GLN A 150 -18.31 -24.23 56.21
CA GLN A 150 -17.65 -24.45 57.49
C GLN A 150 -18.30 -25.66 58.17
N SER A 151 -17.55 -26.76 58.25
CA SER A 151 -17.91 -27.94 59.04
C SER A 151 -17.86 -27.60 60.53
N THR A 152 -18.95 -27.08 61.08
CA THR A 152 -19.14 -27.10 62.53
C THR A 152 -19.87 -28.39 62.89
N THR A 153 -19.08 -29.42 63.21
CA THR A 153 -19.49 -30.70 63.82
C THR A 153 -20.36 -31.62 62.95
N THR A 154 -19.70 -32.57 62.29
CA THR A 154 -20.32 -33.69 61.58
C THR A 154 -21.09 -34.61 62.54
N ALA A 155 -22.40 -34.47 62.63
CA ALA A 155 -23.27 -35.49 63.22
C ALA A 155 -23.66 -36.50 62.12
N MET A 156 -23.11 -37.71 62.20
CA MET A 156 -23.36 -38.79 61.25
C MET A 156 -24.72 -39.46 61.54
N VAL A 157 -25.70 -39.30 60.65
CA VAL A 157 -26.99 -40.02 60.73
C VAL A 157 -26.85 -41.36 60.02
N THR A 158 -27.01 -42.46 60.76
CA THR A 158 -27.06 -43.80 60.17
C THR A 158 -28.48 -44.09 59.67
N TRP A 159 -28.64 -44.10 58.36
CA TRP A 159 -29.91 -44.47 57.73
C TRP A 159 -30.06 -46.00 57.70
N ARG A 160 -31.20 -46.53 58.16
CA ARG A 160 -31.55 -47.95 58.10
C ARG A 160 -32.86 -48.17 57.32
N PRO A 161 -32.86 -48.93 56.22
CA PRO A 161 -34.08 -49.26 55.49
C PRO A 161 -34.91 -50.35 56.18
N GLN A 162 -36.21 -50.09 56.39
CA GLN A 162 -37.17 -51.09 56.86
C GLN A 162 -37.59 -52.03 55.72
N ARG A 163 -37.25 -53.32 55.86
CA ARG A 163 -37.74 -54.38 54.96
C ARG A 163 -39.20 -54.74 55.32
N ARG A 164 -40.15 -54.49 54.41
CA ARG A 164 -41.51 -55.03 54.50
C ARG A 164 -41.43 -56.56 54.37
N ARG A 165 -41.83 -57.28 55.43
CA ARG A 165 -42.09 -58.72 55.40
C ARG A 165 -43.40 -58.96 54.63
N ALA A 166 -43.33 -59.75 53.57
CA ALA A 166 -44.50 -60.39 52.97
C ALA A 166 -44.94 -61.56 53.86
N GLN A 167 -46.25 -61.71 54.08
CA GLN A 167 -46.85 -62.85 54.79
C GLN A 167 -47.69 -63.66 53.80
N TYR A 168 -47.58 -64.98 53.97
CA TYR A 168 -48.26 -66.12 53.34
C TYR A 168 -47.86 -66.49 51.90
#